data_AF-A0A936U3E6-F1
#
_entry.id   AF-A0A936U3E6-F1
#
_cell.length_a   1.000
_cell.length_b   1.000
_cell.length_c   1.000
_cell.angle_alpha   90.00
_cell.angle_beta   90.00
_cell.angle_gamma   90.00
#
_symmetry.space_group_name_H-M   'P 1'
#
loop_
_entity.id
_entity.type
_entity.pdbx_description
1 polymer ?
#
loop_
_entity_poly.entity_id
_entity_poly.type
_entity_poly.pdbx_seq_one_letter_code
_entity_poly.pdbx_strand_id
1 'polypeptide(L)'
;MELILVALASYYVRMFAVTAVYHRLFAHRSYTPRDRVVQFVLALWALTSAQRGPIWWATPHRWHHRHADTALDLHSPSQQGLWESNILWVFTHRANPSYQPPPPTDLLRTPELVWLDRPGATRHGHRPGEWDPTGALITLWWRLGLVTRLNPGPTGGASGGPA
;
A
#
# COMPACT_ATOMS: atom_id res chain seq x y z
N MET A 1 -13.57 -15.41 24.38
CA MET A 1 -14.00 -14.01 24.63
C MET A 1 -12.85 -13.03 24.39
N GLU A 2 -11.67 -13.25 24.98
CA GLU A 2 -10.50 -12.35 24.84
C GLU A 2 -10.09 -12.07 23.39
N LEU A 3 -9.98 -13.09 22.53
CA LEU A 3 -9.63 -12.90 21.11
C LEU A 3 -10.65 -12.05 20.35
N ILE A 4 -11.94 -12.14 20.70
CA ILE A 4 -13.00 -11.33 20.08
C ILE A 4 -12.82 -9.87 20.48
N LEU A 5 -12.51 -9.59 21.75
CA LEU A 5 -12.23 -8.24 22.23
C LEU A 5 -11.01 -7.64 21.54
N VAL A 6 -9.92 -8.42 21.40
CA VAL A 6 -8.72 -7.99 20.67
C VAL A 6 -9.04 -7.71 19.20
N ALA A 7 -9.82 -8.57 18.55
CA ALA A 7 -10.23 -8.37 17.16
C ALA A 7 -11.04 -7.08 16.99
N LEU A 8 -12.07 -6.87 17.82
CA LEU A 8 -12.90 -5.65 17.79
C LEU A 8 -12.07 -4.40 18.09
N ALA A 9 -11.23 -4.41 19.12
CA ALA A 9 -10.35 -3.30 19.45
C ALA A 9 -9.42 -2.98 18.27
N SER A 10 -8.79 -3.99 17.68
CA SER A 10 -7.91 -3.81 16.52
C SER A 10 -8.65 -3.26 15.30
N TYR A 11 -9.89 -3.69 15.06
CA TYR A 11 -10.74 -3.20 13.99
C TYR A 11 -11.00 -1.69 14.15
N TYR A 12 -11.49 -1.25 15.31
CA TYR A 12 -11.80 0.16 15.53
C TYR A 12 -10.55 1.05 15.50
N VAL A 13 -9.43 0.59 16.07
CA VAL A 13 -8.15 1.32 16.03
C VAL A 13 -7.67 1.52 14.60
N ARG A 14 -7.75 0.49 13.75
CA ARG A 14 -7.34 0.58 12.34
C ARG A 14 -8.33 1.38 11.49
N MET A 15 -9.63 1.24 11.73
CA MET A 15 -10.67 2.07 11.08
C MET A 15 -10.43 3.55 11.35
N PHE A 16 -10.10 3.90 12.60
CA PHE A 16 -9.73 5.26 12.94
C PHE A 16 -8.44 5.69 12.24
N ALA A 17 -7.42 4.84 12.17
CA ALA A 17 -6.18 5.15 11.46
C ALA A 17 -6.42 5.44 9.96
N VAL A 18 -7.23 4.64 9.27
CA VAL A 18 -7.61 4.88 7.87
C VAL A 18 -8.35 6.22 7.74
N THR A 19 -9.30 6.48 8.63
CA THR A 19 -10.15 7.68 8.56
C THR A 19 -9.40 8.97 8.89
N ALA A 20 -8.61 8.98 9.97
CA ALA A 20 -7.88 10.15 10.39
C ALA A 20 -6.64 10.36 9.51
N VAL A 21 -5.85 9.30 9.27
CA VAL A 21 -4.53 9.44 8.66
C VAL A 21 -4.58 9.29 7.14
N TYR A 22 -5.01 8.15 6.61
CA TYR A 22 -5.04 7.95 5.16
C TYR A 22 -6.00 8.92 4.47
N HIS A 23 -7.22 9.01 4.98
CA HIS A 23 -8.27 9.84 4.41
C HIS A 23 -8.03 11.33 4.70
N ARG A 24 -8.14 11.77 5.97
CA ARG A 24 -8.10 13.21 6.29
C ARG A 24 -6.71 13.83 6.12
N LEU A 25 -5.66 13.21 6.65
CA LEU A 25 -4.29 13.75 6.54
C LEU A 25 -3.73 13.61 5.12
N PHE A 26 -3.59 12.39 4.59
CA PHE A 26 -2.87 12.19 3.34
C PHE A 26 -3.72 12.45 2.10
N ALA A 27 -4.99 12.08 2.06
CA ALA A 27 -5.80 12.32 0.87
C ALA A 27 -6.40 13.74 0.83
N HIS A 28 -6.98 14.22 1.93
CA HIS A 28 -7.66 15.53 1.97
C HIS A 28 -6.82 16.70 2.51
N ARG A 29 -5.66 16.44 3.12
CA ARG A 29 -4.82 17.46 3.77
C ARG A 29 -5.60 18.33 4.77
N SER A 30 -6.53 17.74 5.51
CA SER A 30 -7.38 18.47 6.47
C SER A 30 -6.61 19.01 7.68
N TYR A 31 -5.42 18.49 7.95
CA TYR A 31 -4.52 18.96 8.99
C TYR A 31 -3.07 18.66 8.63
N THR A 32 -2.14 19.35 9.29
CA THR A 32 -0.69 19.15 9.11
C THR A 32 -0.07 18.62 10.40
N PRO A 33 0.74 17.54 10.37
CA PRO A 33 1.45 17.06 11.55
C PRO A 33 2.46 18.10 12.03
N ARG A 34 2.73 18.12 13.34
CA ARG A 34 3.69 19.06 13.94
C ARG A 34 5.09 18.95 13.34
N ASP A 35 5.54 17.72 13.07
CA ASP A 35 6.86 17.43 12.53
C ASP A 35 6.85 16.11 11.73
N ARG A 36 7.99 15.81 11.09
CA ARG A 36 8.17 14.62 10.23
C ARG A 36 8.12 13.30 11.00
N VAL A 37 8.53 13.29 12.27
CA VAL A 37 8.48 12.09 13.10
C VAL A 37 7.03 11.72 13.39
N VAL A 38 6.21 12.71 13.77
CA VAL A 38 4.77 12.52 13.96
C VAL A 38 4.11 12.06 12.66
N GLN A 39 4.44 12.66 11.51
CA GLN A 39 3.92 12.23 10.21
C GLN A 39 4.26 10.76 9.92
N PHE A 40 5.51 10.35 10.19
CA PHE A 40 5.98 8.99 9.98
C PHE A 40 5.29 7.98 10.91
N VAL A 41 5.14 8.31 12.20
CA VAL A 41 4.44 7.45 13.17
C VAL A 41 2.96 7.29 12.79
N LEU A 42 2.29 8.37 12.38
CA LEU A 42 0.92 8.29 11.88
C LEU A 42 0.83 7.41 10.62
N ALA A 43 1.78 7.55 9.69
CA ALA A 43 1.84 6.71 8.50
C ALA A 43 2.05 5.22 8.84
N LEU A 44 2.92 4.91 9.80
CA LEU A 44 3.11 3.54 10.29
C LEU A 44 1.85 2.97 10.92
N TRP A 45 1.13 3.77 11.72
CA TRP A 45 -0.14 3.35 12.31
C TRP A 45 -1.18 3.03 11.24
N ALA A 46 -1.32 3.91 10.24
CA ALA A 46 -2.23 3.69 9.12
C ALA A 46 -1.85 2.46 8.28
N LEU A 47 -0.55 2.18 8.13
CA LEU A 47 -0.04 1.00 7.42
C LEU A 47 -0.50 -0.32 8.07
N THR A 48 -0.79 -0.33 9.38
CA THR A 48 -1.33 -1.52 10.07
C THR A 48 -2.71 -1.95 9.57
N SER A 49 -3.41 -1.11 8.80
CA SER A 49 -4.67 -1.42 8.13
C SER A 49 -4.53 -2.37 6.94
N ALA A 50 -3.30 -2.66 6.50
CA ALA A 50 -2.99 -3.51 5.34
C ALA A 50 -3.58 -3.01 4.00
N GLN A 51 -3.89 -1.72 3.87
CA GLN A 51 -4.42 -1.11 2.64
C GLN A 51 -3.33 -0.50 1.73
N ARG A 52 -2.12 -1.09 1.74
CA ARG A 52 -0.87 -0.57 1.13
C ARG A 52 -0.41 0.75 1.77
N GLY A 53 0.63 1.35 1.21
CA GLY A 53 1.28 2.55 1.76
C GLY A 53 0.50 3.85 1.56
N PRO A 54 0.95 4.94 2.22
CA PRO A 54 0.24 6.21 2.25
C PRO A 54 0.16 6.91 0.89
N ILE A 55 1.18 6.79 0.04
CA ILE A 55 1.19 7.42 -1.30
C ILE A 55 0.30 6.61 -2.22
N TRP A 56 0.40 5.27 -2.18
CA TRP A 56 -0.49 4.40 -2.95
C TRP A 56 -1.95 4.63 -2.60
N TRP A 57 -2.29 4.78 -1.32
CA TRP A 57 -3.68 5.00 -0.89
C TRP A 57 -4.20 6.38 -1.29
N ALA A 58 -3.40 7.44 -1.07
CA ALA A 58 -3.81 8.81 -1.39
C ALA A 58 -3.94 9.07 -2.90
N THR A 59 -3.23 8.32 -3.74
CA THR A 59 -3.22 8.50 -5.20
C THR A 59 -4.59 8.26 -5.85
N PRO A 60 -5.18 7.05 -5.80
CA PRO A 60 -6.50 6.77 -6.36
C PRO A 60 -7.60 7.50 -5.59
N HIS A 61 -7.44 7.76 -4.29
CA HIS A 61 -8.44 8.52 -3.52
C HIS A 61 -8.56 9.97 -3.99
N ARG A 62 -7.43 10.66 -4.20
CA ARG A 62 -7.43 12.02 -4.75
C ARG A 62 -7.87 12.04 -6.22
N TRP A 63 -7.58 10.98 -6.97
CA TRP A 63 -8.05 10.84 -8.34
C TRP A 63 -9.57 10.68 -8.40
N HIS A 64 -10.13 9.83 -7.54
CA HIS A 64 -11.57 9.65 -7.35
C HIS A 64 -12.25 10.98 -7.07
N HIS A 65 -11.81 11.75 -6.07
CA HIS A 65 -12.42 13.05 -5.80
C HIS A 65 -12.35 14.07 -6.94
N ARG A 66 -11.38 13.96 -7.85
CA ARG A 66 -11.27 14.84 -9.03
C ARG A 66 -12.19 14.41 -10.17
N HIS A 67 -12.51 13.12 -10.25
CA HIS A 67 -13.20 12.52 -11.39
C HIS A 67 -14.43 11.72 -10.99
N ALA A 68 -14.96 11.95 -9.78
CA ALA A 68 -16.02 11.15 -9.19
C ALA A 68 -17.19 10.98 -10.16
N ASP A 69 -17.68 9.75 -10.26
CA ASP A 69 -18.81 9.37 -11.12
C ASP A 69 -18.60 9.61 -12.62
N THR A 70 -17.36 9.81 -13.06
CA THR A 70 -16.99 9.81 -14.48
C THR A 70 -16.29 8.51 -14.86
N ALA A 71 -16.16 8.25 -16.16
CA ALA A 71 -15.40 7.09 -16.66
C ALA A 71 -13.95 7.03 -16.17
N LEU A 72 -13.38 8.16 -15.72
CA LEU A 72 -12.02 8.22 -15.16
C LEU A 72 -11.95 7.77 -13.70
N ASP A 73 -13.08 7.66 -13.01
CA ASP A 73 -13.14 7.16 -11.63
C ASP A 73 -12.94 5.64 -11.60
N LEU A 74 -11.99 5.22 -10.76
CA LEU A 74 -11.47 3.87 -10.70
C LEU A 74 -12.37 2.93 -9.94
N HIS A 75 -13.24 3.48 -9.10
CA HIS A 75 -14.15 2.72 -8.26
C HIS A 75 -15.51 3.40 -8.20
N SER A 76 -15.98 3.97 -9.32
CA SER A 76 -17.34 4.49 -9.39
C SER A 76 -18.34 3.34 -9.53
N PRO A 77 -19.31 3.19 -8.59
CA PRO A 77 -20.36 2.20 -8.71
C PRO A 77 -21.24 2.41 -9.95
N SER A 78 -21.43 3.66 -10.38
CA SER A 78 -22.28 4.00 -11.53
C SER A 78 -21.64 3.62 -12.86
N GLN A 79 -20.30 3.61 -12.93
CA GLN A 79 -19.56 3.29 -14.15
C GLN A 79 -19.23 1.80 -14.27
N GLN A 80 -18.93 1.14 -13.15
CA GLN A 80 -18.32 -0.19 -13.16
C GLN A 80 -19.16 -1.25 -12.44
N GLY A 81 -20.20 -0.84 -11.71
CA GLY A 81 -21.03 -1.73 -10.90
C GLY A 81 -20.43 -2.03 -9.52
N LEU A 82 -21.26 -2.66 -8.68
CA LEU A 82 -21.00 -2.83 -7.24
C LEU A 82 -19.71 -3.59 -6.92
N TRP A 83 -19.43 -4.69 -7.62
CA TRP A 83 -18.28 -5.55 -7.29
C TRP A 83 -16.95 -4.90 -7.66
N GLU A 84 -16.92 -4.25 -8.83
CA GLU A 84 -15.74 -3.54 -9.32
C GLU A 84 -15.41 -2.37 -8.40
N SER A 85 -16.40 -1.53 -8.10
CA SER A 85 -16.21 -0.36 -7.23
C SER A 85 -15.81 -0.72 -5.80
N ASN A 86 -16.27 -1.85 -5.25
CA ASN A 86 -16.01 -2.20 -3.85
C ASN A 86 -14.67 -2.91 -3.64
N ILE A 87 -14.31 -3.85 -4.51
CA ILE A 87 -13.18 -4.76 -4.25
C ILE A 87 -12.28 -4.91 -5.47
N LEU A 88 -12.87 -5.16 -6.64
CA LEU A 88 -12.08 -5.66 -7.77
C LEU A 88 -11.20 -4.58 -8.41
N TRP A 89 -11.55 -3.30 -8.26
CA TRP A 89 -10.75 -2.19 -8.78
C TRP A 89 -9.28 -2.27 -8.32
N VAL A 90 -8.99 -2.76 -7.12
CA VAL A 90 -7.61 -2.86 -6.60
C VAL A 90 -6.73 -3.79 -7.46
N PHE A 91 -7.36 -4.77 -8.12
CA PHE A 91 -6.71 -5.77 -8.96
C PHE A 91 -6.71 -5.38 -10.44
N THR A 92 -7.77 -4.76 -10.93
CA THR A 92 -7.93 -4.39 -12.35
C THR A 92 -7.25 -3.05 -12.69
N HIS A 93 -7.12 -2.15 -11.71
CA HIS A 93 -6.63 -0.79 -11.91
C HIS A 93 -5.20 -0.74 -12.48
N ARG A 94 -4.34 -1.71 -12.15
CA ARG A 94 -2.99 -1.81 -12.74
C ARG A 94 -2.95 -2.54 -14.08
N ALA A 95 -3.93 -3.38 -14.38
CA ALA A 95 -4.03 -4.09 -15.64
C ALA A 95 -4.47 -3.17 -16.80
N ASN A 96 -5.02 -2.00 -16.47
CA ASN A 96 -5.44 -1.00 -17.44
C ASN A 96 -4.51 0.23 -17.41
N PRO A 97 -3.56 0.35 -18.37
CA PRO A 97 -2.62 1.47 -18.44
C PRO A 97 -3.29 2.85 -18.53
N SER A 98 -4.52 2.91 -19.04
CA SER A 98 -5.30 4.15 -19.15
C SER A 98 -5.72 4.72 -17.78
N TYR A 99 -5.63 3.90 -16.72
CA TYR A 99 -6.01 4.26 -15.36
C TYR A 99 -4.79 4.23 -14.44
N GLN A 100 -3.84 5.16 -14.63
CA GLN A 100 -2.70 5.29 -13.73
C GLN A 100 -2.54 6.76 -13.28
N PRO A 101 -3.28 7.18 -12.25
CA PRO A 101 -3.14 8.53 -11.69
C PRO A 101 -1.70 8.80 -11.24
N PRO A 102 -1.15 10.00 -11.54
CA PRO A 102 0.16 10.37 -11.04
C PRO A 102 0.14 10.50 -9.52
N PRO A 103 1.18 10.00 -8.82
CA PRO A 103 1.25 10.10 -7.36
C PRO A 103 1.33 11.56 -6.89
N PRO A 104 0.76 11.89 -5.71
CA PRO A 104 0.83 13.21 -5.15
C PRO A 104 2.24 13.76 -4.91
N THR A 105 2.59 14.84 -5.59
CA THR A 105 3.92 15.46 -5.50
C THR A 105 4.29 15.95 -4.09
N ASP A 106 3.31 16.33 -3.27
CA ASP A 106 3.53 16.72 -1.87
C ASP A 106 4.00 15.55 -1.01
N LEU A 107 3.49 14.34 -1.24
CA LEU A 107 3.89 13.16 -0.47
C LEU A 107 5.24 12.60 -0.94
N LEU A 108 5.56 12.75 -2.23
CA LEU A 108 6.86 12.36 -2.80
C LEU A 108 8.03 13.18 -2.24
N ARG A 109 7.77 14.38 -1.73
CA ARG A 109 8.80 15.24 -1.11
C ARG A 109 9.23 14.75 0.27
N THR A 110 8.53 13.76 0.84
CA THR A 110 8.85 13.19 2.16
C THR A 110 9.50 11.81 2.00
N PRO A 111 10.85 11.72 2.06
CA PRO A 111 11.60 10.46 1.95
C PRO A 111 11.08 9.30 2.79
N GLU A 112 10.58 9.56 4.00
CA GLU A 112 10.05 8.54 4.91
C GLU A 112 8.75 7.94 4.36
N LEU A 113 7.87 8.77 3.80
CA LEU A 113 6.64 8.30 3.16
C LEU A 113 6.95 7.51 1.90
N VAL A 114 7.92 7.96 1.09
CA VAL A 114 8.40 7.22 -0.07
C VAL A 114 9.01 5.87 0.36
N TRP A 115 9.77 5.85 1.45
CA TRP A 115 10.33 4.62 1.99
C TRP A 115 9.24 3.65 2.48
N LEU A 116 8.20 4.15 3.14
CA LEU A 116 7.03 3.36 3.57
C LEU A 116 6.21 2.84 2.40
N ASP A 117 6.09 3.61 1.32
CA ASP A 117 5.24 3.28 0.19
C ASP A 117 5.89 2.34 -0.83
N ARG A 118 7.22 2.25 -0.82
CA ARG A 118 7.94 1.33 -1.71
C ARG A 118 7.47 -0.10 -1.44
N PRO A 119 6.94 -0.81 -2.47
CA PRO A 119 6.82 -2.26 -2.40
C PRO A 119 8.19 -2.81 -2.01
N GLY A 120 8.20 -3.80 -1.12
CA GLY A 120 9.43 -4.38 -0.57
C GLY A 120 10.50 -4.50 -1.64
N ALA A 121 11.66 -3.88 -1.41
CA ALA A 121 12.82 -4.08 -2.25
C ALA A 121 13.32 -5.51 -2.01
N THR A 122 12.68 -6.49 -2.63
CA THR A 122 13.29 -7.78 -2.90
C THR A 122 14.36 -7.53 -3.94
N ARG A 123 15.59 -7.43 -3.44
CA ARG A 123 16.80 -7.51 -4.25
C ARG A 123 16.89 -8.94 -4.77
N HIS A 124 16.15 -9.26 -5.83
CA HIS A 124 16.47 -10.29 -6.84
C HIS A 124 15.48 -10.16 -8.00
N GLY A 125 15.96 -9.66 -9.13
CA GLY A 125 15.46 -10.06 -10.46
C GLY A 125 14.06 -9.61 -10.92
N HIS A 126 13.22 -8.97 -10.12
CA HIS A 126 11.89 -8.57 -10.61
C HIS A 126 11.94 -7.42 -11.61
N ARG A 127 11.34 -7.64 -12.78
CA ARG A 127 11.18 -6.63 -13.82
C ARG A 127 10.20 -5.55 -13.33
N PRO A 128 10.33 -4.30 -13.79
CA PRO A 128 9.30 -3.29 -13.57
C PRO A 128 7.94 -3.83 -14.03
N GLY A 129 7.00 -4.03 -13.09
CA GLY A 129 5.65 -4.56 -13.38
C GLY A 129 5.32 -5.93 -12.78
N GLU A 130 6.26 -6.63 -12.16
CA GLU A 130 6.01 -7.94 -11.53
C GLU A 130 5.41 -7.80 -10.11
N TRP A 131 4.33 -8.54 -9.82
CA TRP A 131 3.59 -8.46 -8.56
C TRP A 131 4.18 -9.41 -7.50
N ASP A 132 4.58 -8.85 -6.36
CA ASP A 132 4.90 -9.60 -5.15
C ASP A 132 3.71 -9.56 -4.16
N PRO A 133 2.97 -10.68 -3.95
CA PRO A 133 1.85 -10.77 -2.99
C PRO A 133 2.22 -10.42 -1.56
N THR A 134 3.51 -10.50 -1.25
CA THR A 134 4.04 -10.56 0.10
C THR A 134 4.07 -9.16 0.76
N GLY A 135 4.06 -8.08 -0.03
CA GLY A 135 4.52 -6.75 0.39
C GLY A 135 3.63 -5.89 1.29
N ALA A 136 2.44 -6.32 1.74
CA ALA A 136 1.56 -5.46 2.55
C ALA A 136 1.68 -5.69 4.07
N LEU A 137 2.00 -6.92 4.51
CA LEU A 137 2.12 -7.26 5.93
C LEU A 137 3.55 -7.59 6.36
N ILE A 138 4.44 -7.88 5.41
CA ILE A 138 5.79 -8.40 5.66
C ILE A 138 6.86 -7.28 5.64
N THR A 139 6.52 -6.10 5.10
CA THR A 139 7.47 -5.00 4.91
C THR A 139 7.98 -4.40 6.22
N LEU A 140 7.19 -4.39 7.31
CA LEU A 140 7.67 -3.90 8.62
C LEU A 140 8.54 -4.95 9.33
N TRP A 141 8.13 -6.21 9.32
CA TRP A 141 8.83 -7.32 10.00
C TRP A 141 10.17 -7.68 9.35
N TRP A 142 10.25 -7.64 8.01
CA TRP A 142 11.52 -7.84 7.29
C TRP A 142 12.46 -6.65 7.41
N ARG A 143 11.96 -5.41 7.41
CA ARG A 143 12.79 -4.21 7.49
C ARG A 143 13.30 -3.94 8.91
N LEU A 144 12.63 -4.44 9.95
CA LEU A 144 13.07 -4.37 11.35
C LEU A 144 13.92 -5.59 11.78
N GLY A 145 14.20 -6.55 10.89
CA GLY A 145 15.08 -7.68 11.17
C GLY A 145 14.53 -8.73 12.16
N LEU A 146 13.22 -8.73 12.41
CA LEU A 146 12.57 -9.58 13.43
C LEU A 146 12.27 -11.01 12.94
N VAL A 147 12.48 -11.31 11.65
CA VAL A 147 12.45 -12.67 11.11
C VAL A 147 13.88 -13.06 10.73
N THR A 148 14.51 -13.89 11.55
CA THR A 148 15.81 -14.49 11.24
C THR A 148 15.65 -15.45 10.06
N ARG A 149 16.45 -15.18 9.02
CA ARG A 149 16.72 -15.96 7.82
C ARG A 149 16.41 -17.47 7.95
N LEU A 150 15.36 -17.93 7.30
CA LEU A 150 15.35 -19.28 6.73
C LEU A 150 15.81 -19.14 5.28
N ASN A 151 17.14 -19.15 5.10
CA ASN A 151 17.80 -19.22 3.81
C ASN A 151 18.25 -20.67 3.60
N PRO A 152 17.53 -21.51 2.82
CA PRO A 152 18.22 -22.60 2.16
C PRO A 152 19.02 -21.96 1.03
N GLY A 153 20.33 -21.82 1.23
CA GLY A 153 21.22 -21.33 0.18
C GLY A 153 21.07 -22.17 -1.09
N PRO A 154 21.37 -21.63 -2.28
CA PRO A 154 21.31 -22.38 -3.51
C PRO A 154 22.30 -23.56 -3.43
N THR A 155 21.79 -24.79 -3.47
CA THR A 155 22.61 -25.96 -3.76
C THR A 155 23.18 -25.76 -5.16
N GLY A 156 24.52 -25.78 -5.25
CA GLY A 156 25.25 -25.49 -6.48
C GLY A 156 24.79 -26.38 -7.64
N GLY A 157 24.35 -25.73 -8.73
CA GLY A 157 24.18 -26.37 -10.02
C GLY A 157 25.54 -26.63 -10.64
N ALA A 158 25.94 -27.91 -10.67
CA ALA A 158 27.10 -28.37 -11.40
C ALA A 158 26.91 -28.15 -12.91
N SER A 159 28.00 -27.68 -13.53
CA SER A 159 28.23 -27.59 -14.97
C SER A 159 28.08 -28.94 -15.68
N GLY A 160 27.41 -28.95 -16.83
CA GLY A 160 27.41 -30.08 -17.76
C GLY A 160 26.64 -29.78 -19.04
N GLY A 161 27.32 -29.24 -20.06
CA GLY A 161 26.84 -29.24 -21.44
C GLY A 161 27.45 -30.43 -22.20
N PRO A 162 26.74 -31.09 -23.13
CA PRO A 162 27.33 -32.11 -23.98
C PRO A 162 27.94 -31.49 -25.26
N ALA A 163 29.06 -32.09 -25.67
CA ALA A 163 29.74 -31.94 -26.95
C ALA A 163 28.96 -32.62 -28.10
#